data_AF-R0CHP6-F1
#
_entry.id   AF-R0CHP6-F1
#
_cell.length_a   1.000
_cell.length_b   1.000
_cell.length_c   1.000
_cell.angle_alpha   90.00
_cell.angle_beta   90.00
_cell.angle_gamma   90.00
#
_symmetry.space_group_name_H-M   'P 1'
#
loop_
_entity.id
_entity.type
_entity.pdbx_description
1 polymer ?
#
loop_
_entity_poly.entity_id
_entity_poly.type
_entity_poly.pdbx_seq_one_letter_code
_entity_poly.pdbx_strand_id
1 'polypeptide(L)'
;MKPTYRERQELRRQFPDDVDRMLRCLKEAGFTATDDEAVGAWAEYSDDRFAGWLELPESDATLRVILLKHLPSARSQAAWRITVVGAPDGIGDPVIPLASELFEQMGWKVGDELSIERVDPDTLLLRRI
;
A
#
# COMPACT_ATOMS: atom_id res chain seq x y z
N MET A 1 12.42 -6.96 -4.99
CA MET A 1 11.59 -5.88 -5.57
C MET A 1 10.29 -5.83 -4.79
N LYS A 2 9.85 -4.65 -4.32
CA LYS A 2 8.54 -4.55 -3.64
C LYS A 2 7.43 -4.68 -4.70
N PRO A 3 6.42 -5.54 -4.49
CA PRO A 3 5.31 -5.67 -5.43
C PRO A 3 4.48 -4.39 -5.47
N THR A 4 4.06 -4.02 -6.67
CA THR A 4 3.11 -2.92 -6.91
C THR A 4 1.76 -3.23 -6.27
N TYR A 5 0.93 -2.19 -6.06
CA TYR A 5 -0.41 -2.37 -5.51
C TYR A 5 -1.24 -3.36 -6.35
N ARG A 6 -1.24 -3.23 -7.67
CA ARG A 6 -1.91 -4.18 -8.57
C ARG A 6 -1.45 -5.63 -8.36
N GLU A 7 -0.15 -5.87 -8.29
CA GLU A 7 0.40 -7.22 -8.05
C GLU A 7 -0.03 -7.76 -6.68
N ARG A 8 -0.05 -6.91 -5.63
CA ARG A 8 -0.59 -7.30 -4.31
C ARG A 8 -2.07 -7.67 -4.39
N GLN A 9 -2.88 -6.94 -5.15
CA GLN A 9 -4.29 -7.30 -5.36
C GLN A 9 -4.45 -8.62 -6.12
N GLU A 10 -3.56 -8.93 -7.06
CA GLU A 10 -3.55 -10.21 -7.78
C GLU A 10 -3.13 -11.37 -6.86
N LEU A 11 -2.09 -11.20 -6.03
CA LEU A 11 -1.65 -12.18 -5.04
C LEU A 11 -2.73 -12.46 -3.99
N ARG A 12 -3.40 -11.42 -3.48
CA ARG A 12 -4.54 -11.56 -2.57
C ARG A 12 -5.64 -12.44 -3.15
N ARG A 13 -5.92 -12.32 -4.45
CA ARG A 13 -6.94 -13.13 -5.13
C ARG A 13 -6.49 -14.58 -5.35
N GLN A 14 -5.18 -14.80 -5.52
CA GLN A 14 -4.61 -16.12 -5.73
C GLN A 14 -4.48 -16.92 -4.42
N PHE A 15 -4.19 -16.26 -3.31
CA PHE A 15 -3.91 -16.89 -2.02
C PHE A 15 -4.83 -16.38 -0.89
N PRO A 16 -6.17 -16.46 -1.03
CA PRO A 16 -7.09 -15.89 -0.04
C PRO A 16 -6.96 -16.55 1.34
N ASP A 17 -6.77 -17.88 1.39
CA ASP A 17 -6.65 -18.63 2.64
C ASP A 17 -5.38 -18.26 3.42
N ASP A 18 -4.28 -18.02 2.71
CA ASP A 18 -3.03 -17.55 3.32
C ASP A 18 -3.22 -16.16 3.91
N VAL A 19 -3.89 -15.26 3.19
CA VAL A 19 -4.20 -13.91 3.68
C VAL A 19 -5.05 -13.95 4.94
N ASP A 20 -6.11 -14.77 4.94
CA ASP A 20 -6.98 -14.94 6.11
C ASP A 20 -6.19 -15.46 7.33
N ARG A 21 -5.26 -16.40 7.12
CA ARG A 21 -4.39 -16.91 8.17
C ARG A 21 -3.42 -15.85 8.67
N MET A 22 -2.79 -15.08 7.78
CA MET A 22 -1.88 -13.99 8.16
C MET A 22 -2.59 -12.93 9.02
N LEU A 23 -3.77 -12.49 8.60
CA LEU A 23 -4.56 -11.50 9.32
C LEU A 23 -5.02 -12.00 10.68
N ARG A 24 -5.47 -13.25 10.77
CA ARG A 24 -5.82 -13.89 12.05
C ARG A 24 -4.63 -13.91 13.00
N CYS A 25 -3.47 -14.32 12.50
CA CYS A 25 -2.24 -14.43 13.27
C CYS A 25 -1.77 -13.07 13.83
N LEU A 26 -1.89 -12.00 13.03
CA LEU A 26 -1.60 -10.64 13.47
C LEU A 26 -2.61 -10.14 14.51
N LYS A 27 -3.90 -10.40 14.30
CA LYS A 27 -4.97 -10.00 15.21
C LYS A 27 -4.85 -10.65 16.58
N GLU A 28 -4.53 -11.94 16.64
CA GLU A 28 -4.28 -12.67 17.90
C GLU A 28 -3.09 -12.11 18.69
N ALA A 29 -2.16 -11.43 18.01
CA ALA A 29 -1.04 -10.74 18.62
C ALA A 29 -1.33 -9.27 18.98
N GLY A 30 -2.56 -8.80 18.77
CA GLY A 30 -2.96 -7.42 19.05
C GLY A 30 -2.55 -6.42 17.97
N PHE A 31 -2.15 -6.88 16.78
CA PHE A 31 -1.82 -6.02 15.65
C PHE A 31 -2.97 -6.00 14.64
N THR A 32 -3.28 -4.81 14.16
CA THR A 32 -4.25 -4.61 13.07
C THR A 32 -3.48 -4.29 11.80
N ALA A 33 -3.69 -5.08 10.75
CA ALA A 33 -3.18 -4.83 9.41
C ALA A 33 -4.32 -5.01 8.40
N THR A 34 -4.22 -4.30 7.30
CA THR A 34 -5.06 -4.51 6.12
C THR A 34 -4.54 -5.70 5.31
N ASP A 35 -5.40 -6.28 4.47
CA ASP A 35 -5.02 -7.35 3.54
C ASP A 35 -3.83 -6.93 2.65
N ASP A 36 -3.80 -5.68 2.17
CA ASP A 36 -2.72 -5.17 1.32
C ASP A 36 -1.38 -5.11 2.07
N GLU A 37 -1.39 -4.69 3.33
CA GLU A 37 -0.18 -4.65 4.18
C GLU A 37 0.34 -6.06 4.48
N ALA A 38 -0.55 -7.01 4.80
CA ALA A 38 -0.17 -8.39 5.06
C ALA A 38 0.40 -9.07 3.80
N VAL A 39 -0.26 -8.90 2.65
CA VAL A 39 0.22 -9.41 1.36
C VAL A 39 1.54 -8.77 0.96
N GLY A 40 1.67 -7.45 1.11
CA GLY A 40 2.91 -6.74 0.81
C GLY A 40 4.09 -7.23 1.67
N ALA A 41 3.86 -7.40 2.98
CA ALA A 41 4.87 -7.91 3.90
C ALA A 41 5.32 -9.34 3.53
N TRP A 42 4.36 -10.22 3.18
CA TRP A 42 4.68 -11.60 2.83
C TRP A 42 5.36 -11.74 1.47
N ALA A 43 4.91 -10.97 0.49
CA ALA A 43 5.51 -10.94 -0.84
C ALA A 43 6.94 -10.38 -0.79
N GLU A 44 7.22 -9.34 0.02
CA GLU A 44 8.58 -8.85 0.25
C GLU A 44 9.47 -9.93 0.90
N TYR A 45 8.97 -10.63 1.91
CA TYR A 45 9.68 -11.73 2.55
C TYR A 45 9.95 -12.92 1.59
N SER A 46 9.00 -13.22 0.72
CA SER A 46 9.10 -14.30 -0.27
C SER A 46 10.13 -13.96 -1.34
N ASP A 47 10.12 -12.72 -1.84
CA ASP A 47 11.06 -12.24 -2.84
C ASP A 47 12.50 -12.16 -2.31
N ASP A 48 12.69 -11.81 -1.03
CA ASP A 48 13.99 -11.91 -0.33
C ASP A 48 14.55 -13.35 -0.32
N ARG A 49 13.70 -14.36 -0.58
CA ARG A 49 14.06 -15.79 -0.72
C ARG A 49 14.03 -16.27 -2.16
N PHE A 50 13.93 -15.35 -3.12
CA PHE A 50 13.81 -15.63 -4.55
C PHE A 50 12.58 -16.48 -4.90
N ALA A 51 11.49 -16.34 -4.14
CA ALA A 51 10.22 -16.99 -4.38
C ALA A 51 9.14 -15.94 -4.67
N GLY A 52 8.27 -16.18 -5.66
CA GLY A 52 7.15 -15.26 -5.94
C GLY A 52 6.12 -15.24 -4.81
N TRP A 53 5.70 -16.41 -4.34
CA TRP A 53 4.90 -16.59 -3.14
C TRP A 53 5.39 -17.84 -2.42
N LEU A 54 5.87 -17.69 -1.18
CA LEU A 54 6.32 -18.81 -0.36
C LEU A 54 5.12 -19.42 0.38
N GLU A 55 5.12 -20.75 0.52
CA GLU A 55 4.20 -21.43 1.43
C GLU A 55 4.36 -20.88 2.86
N LEU A 56 3.25 -20.65 3.54
CA LEU A 56 3.27 -20.16 4.91
C LEU A 56 3.90 -21.20 5.85
N PRO A 57 4.74 -20.79 6.81
CA PRO A 57 5.29 -21.71 7.80
C PRO A 57 4.17 -22.35 8.62
N GLU A 58 4.37 -23.58 9.06
CA GLU A 58 3.39 -24.30 9.90
C GLU A 58 3.14 -23.59 11.24
N SER A 59 4.15 -22.90 11.76
CA SER A 59 4.04 -22.18 13.03
C SER A 59 3.55 -20.74 12.85
N ASP A 60 2.39 -20.46 13.42
CA ASP A 60 1.83 -19.11 13.54
C ASP A 60 2.77 -18.15 14.28
N ALA A 61 3.53 -18.63 15.26
CA ALA A 61 4.53 -17.82 15.96
C ALA A 61 5.63 -17.33 15.00
N THR A 62 6.11 -18.21 14.11
CA THR A 62 7.12 -17.87 13.09
C THR A 62 6.52 -16.94 12.03
N LEU A 63 5.32 -17.26 11.55
CA LEU A 63 4.58 -16.42 10.59
C LEU A 63 4.47 -14.98 11.11
N ARG A 64 4.03 -14.82 12.36
CA ARG A 64 3.89 -13.51 13.00
C ARG A 64 5.21 -12.74 13.09
N VAL A 65 6.30 -13.38 13.52
CA VAL A 65 7.61 -12.69 13.62
C VAL A 65 8.06 -12.17 12.27
N ILE A 66 7.84 -12.95 11.22
CA ILE A 66 8.13 -12.55 9.84
C ILE A 66 7.26 -11.35 9.45
N LEU A 67 5.93 -11.47 9.60
CA LEU A 67 5.00 -10.41 9.23
C LEU A 67 5.32 -9.10 9.96
N LEU A 68 5.54 -9.13 11.28
CA LEU A 68 5.86 -7.93 12.06
C LEU A 68 7.18 -7.27 11.65
N LYS A 69 8.14 -8.05 11.12
CA LYS A 69 9.41 -7.51 10.62
C LYS A 69 9.23 -6.77 9.28
N HIS A 70 8.32 -7.24 8.44
CA HIS A 70 8.11 -6.72 7.08
C HIS A 70 6.88 -5.81 6.93
N LEU A 71 5.99 -5.77 7.93
CA LEU A 71 4.88 -4.85 7.95
C LEU A 71 5.40 -3.40 7.94
N PRO A 72 4.80 -2.51 7.15
CA PRO A 72 5.06 -1.09 7.26
C PRO A 72 4.73 -0.68 8.70
N SER A 73 5.73 -0.19 9.44
CA SER A 73 5.53 0.20 10.84
C SER A 73 4.35 1.17 10.92
N ALA A 74 3.42 1.04 11.89
CA ALA A 74 2.24 1.90 12.02
C ALA A 74 2.52 3.42 12.10
N ARG A 75 3.79 3.83 12.29
CA ARG A 75 4.28 5.20 12.07
C ARG A 75 4.30 5.64 10.60
N SER A 76 3.97 4.73 9.70
CA SER A 76 3.91 4.86 8.25
C SER A 76 2.47 4.64 7.79
N GLN A 77 1.50 5.32 8.42
CA GLN A 77 0.43 5.87 7.58
C GLN A 77 1.17 6.68 6.52
N ALA A 78 1.28 6.13 5.31
CA ALA A 78 2.19 6.62 4.29
C ALA A 78 1.83 8.06 3.95
N ALA A 79 2.45 9.00 4.65
CA ALA A 79 2.42 10.40 4.28
C ALA A 79 3.25 10.49 3.00
N TRP A 80 2.56 10.44 1.87
CA TRP A 80 3.17 10.61 0.56
C TRP A 80 3.74 12.02 0.49
N ARG A 81 5.06 12.13 0.50
CA ARG A 81 5.74 13.41 0.28
C ARG A 81 5.79 13.64 -1.22
N ILE A 82 5.01 14.62 -1.65
CA ILE A 82 4.98 15.10 -3.03
C ILE A 82 5.64 16.47 -3.09
N THR A 83 6.47 16.69 -4.11
CA THR A 83 7.05 18.00 -4.40
C THR A 83 6.33 18.56 -5.60
N VAL A 84 5.71 19.73 -5.43
CA VAL A 84 5.10 20.48 -6.54
C VAL A 84 6.21 20.91 -7.48
N VAL A 85 6.07 20.58 -8.76
CA VAL A 85 7.01 20.98 -9.81
C VAL A 85 6.34 21.97 -10.75
N GLY A 86 7.11 22.82 -11.40
CA GLY A 86 6.57 23.69 -12.45
C GLY A 86 6.21 22.86 -13.69
N ALA A 87 5.15 23.26 -14.40
CA ALA A 87 4.79 22.67 -15.68
C ALA A 87 5.97 22.78 -16.67
N PRO A 88 6.26 21.71 -17.43
CA PRO A 88 7.39 21.67 -18.36
C PRO A 88 7.23 22.60 -19.58
N ASP A 89 6.03 23.13 -19.80
CA ASP A 89 5.69 24.05 -20.88
C ASP A 89 6.02 25.52 -20.57
N GLY A 90 6.47 25.82 -19.35
CA GLY A 90 6.85 27.17 -18.94
C GLY A 90 5.68 28.12 -18.74
N ILE A 91 4.43 27.62 -18.73
CA ILE A 91 3.20 28.42 -18.56
C ILE A 91 2.96 28.75 -17.08
N GLY A 92 3.67 28.07 -16.16
CA GLY A 92 3.72 28.42 -14.74
C GLY A 92 2.73 27.66 -13.87
N ASP A 93 1.96 26.73 -14.43
CA ASP A 93 1.03 25.92 -13.65
C ASP A 93 1.80 24.91 -12.76
N PRO A 94 1.41 24.76 -11.49
CA PRO A 94 1.98 23.75 -10.61
C PRO A 94 1.49 22.35 -10.99
N VAL A 95 2.42 21.43 -11.23
CA VAL A 95 2.16 20.01 -11.42
C VAL A 95 2.43 19.27 -10.12
N ILE A 96 1.46 18.48 -9.69
CA ILE A 96 1.60 17.61 -8.51
C ILE A 96 1.84 16.18 -9.00
N PRO A 97 3.08 15.65 -8.92
CA PRO A 97 3.35 14.27 -9.27
C PRO A 97 2.79 13.36 -8.18
N LEU A 98 1.75 12.60 -8.51
CA LEU A 98 1.19 11.58 -7.65
C LEU A 98 1.78 10.22 -8.06
N ALA A 99 2.17 9.40 -7.08
CA ALA A 99 2.70 8.06 -7.36
C ALA A 99 1.61 7.17 -7.96
N SER A 100 1.95 6.32 -8.93
CA SER A 100 1.01 5.38 -9.55
C SER A 100 0.32 4.48 -8.52
N GLU A 101 1.05 4.05 -7.50
CA GLU A 101 0.53 3.28 -6.37
C GLU A 101 -0.60 4.00 -5.63
N LEU A 102 -0.49 5.34 -5.46
CA LEU A 102 -1.52 6.15 -4.83
C LEU A 102 -2.77 6.27 -5.72
N PHE A 103 -2.60 6.44 -7.04
CA PHE A 103 -3.74 6.45 -7.98
C PHE A 103 -4.52 5.14 -7.93
N GLU A 104 -3.82 4.01 -7.97
CA GLU A 104 -4.43 2.69 -7.94
C GLU A 104 -5.14 2.42 -6.61
N GLN A 105 -4.52 2.79 -5.48
CA GLN A 105 -5.10 2.64 -4.14
C GLN A 105 -6.37 3.47 -3.97
N MET A 106 -6.41 4.68 -4.52
CA MET A 106 -7.60 5.55 -4.48
C MET A 106 -8.65 5.18 -5.54
N GLY A 107 -8.34 4.25 -6.44
CA GLY A 107 -9.22 3.84 -7.54
C GLY A 107 -9.46 4.94 -8.58
N TRP A 108 -8.54 5.90 -8.69
CA TRP A 108 -8.58 6.99 -9.67
C TRP A 108 -7.97 6.56 -11.00
N LYS A 109 -8.49 7.10 -12.11
CA LYS A 109 -7.99 6.85 -13.46
C LYS A 109 -7.59 8.15 -14.15
N VAL A 110 -6.74 8.04 -15.17
CA VAL A 110 -6.42 9.18 -16.04
C VAL A 110 -7.71 9.67 -16.71
N GLY A 111 -8.01 10.95 -16.55
CA GLY A 111 -9.25 11.57 -17.02
C GLY A 111 -10.34 11.69 -15.94
N ASP A 112 -10.18 11.08 -14.77
CA ASP A 112 -11.06 11.36 -13.62
C ASP A 112 -10.84 12.82 -13.18
N GLU A 113 -11.94 13.55 -12.94
CA GLU A 113 -11.90 14.91 -12.42
C GLU A 113 -11.92 14.91 -10.89
N LEU A 114 -11.11 15.77 -10.27
CA LEU A 114 -11.03 15.90 -8.81
C LEU A 114 -11.41 17.33 -8.39
N SER A 115 -12.27 17.46 -7.38
CA SER A 115 -12.44 18.72 -6.65
C SER A 115 -11.33 18.87 -5.61
N ILE A 116 -10.90 20.12 -5.41
CA ILE A 116 -10.03 20.53 -4.31
C ILE A 116 -10.88 21.38 -3.37
N GLU A 117 -11.10 20.89 -2.16
CA GLU A 117 -11.85 21.57 -1.11
C GLU A 117 -10.92 21.90 0.05
N ARG A 118 -11.04 23.09 0.64
CA ARG A 118 -10.28 23.44 1.85
C ARG A 118 -11.04 22.95 3.09
N VAL A 119 -10.36 22.17 3.93
CA VAL A 119 -10.92 21.70 5.21
C VAL A 119 -10.48 22.63 6.34
N ASP A 120 -9.20 22.97 6.38
CA ASP A 120 -8.59 23.91 7.33
C ASP A 120 -7.43 24.68 6.65
N PRO A 121 -6.74 25.62 7.33
CA PRO A 121 -5.70 26.44 6.70
C PRO A 121 -4.58 25.68 5.99
N ASP A 122 -4.23 24.50 6.50
CA ASP A 122 -3.08 23.71 6.02
C ASP A 122 -3.52 22.38 5.36
N THR A 123 -4.82 22.07 5.36
CA THR A 123 -5.36 20.82 4.82
C THR A 123 -6.33 21.05 3.66
N LEU A 124 -6.02 20.41 2.53
CA LEU A 124 -6.90 20.31 1.36
C LEU A 124 -7.42 18.87 1.21
N LEU A 125 -8.70 18.75 0.90
CA LEU A 125 -9.37 17.51 0.54
C LEU A 125 -9.44 17.39 -0.99
N LEU A 126 -8.91 16.31 -1.53
CA LEU A 126 -9.08 15.91 -2.92
C LEU A 126 -10.22 14.89 -3.00
N ARG A 127 -11.29 15.20 -3.73
CA ARG A 127 -12.44 14.32 -3.91
C ARG A 127 -12.71 14.10 -5.39
N ARG A 128 -12.88 12.86 -5.81
CA ARG A 128 -13.30 12.55 -7.19
C ARG A 128 -14.76 12.96 -7.42
N ILE A 129 -15.02 13.58 -8.57
CA ILE A 129 -16.35 14.01 -9.04
C ILE A 129 -16.88 13.01 -10.07
#